data_AF-A0AAW6WHX7-F1
#
_entry.id   AF-A0AAW6WHX7-F1
#
_cell.length_a   1.000
_cell.length_b   1.000
_cell.length_c   1.000
_cell.angle_alpha   90.00
_cell.angle_beta   90.00
_cell.angle_gamma   90.00
#
_symmetry.space_group_name_H-M   'P 1'
#
loop_
_entity.id
_entity.type
_entity.pdbx_description
1 polymer ?
#
loop_
_entity_poly.entity_id
_entity_poly.type
_entity_poly.pdbx_seq_one_letter_code
_entity_poly.pdbx_strand_id
1 'polypeptide(L)'
;MTILNVYNNNPLIDGRQSERAMLVRKGVQLLLHDMRHAVLPELPLASGRRADLISLSEKGEIWIIEIKTSIEDFRVDRKWPEYRQHCDRMFFATHKDVPLDIFPEDCGLFLSDGYGAHMLREAPEHRLPPATRKSVTLNFSRAAAQRLMLAEWATGKDFAFSPRGSEGRVETGGSTPVGARPSIAQDADEGGEEL
;
A
#
# COMPACT_ATOMS: atom_id res chain seq x y z
N MET A 1 12.45 -30.05 11.53
CA MET A 1 13.23 -28.87 11.94
C MET A 1 12.56 -27.67 11.28
N THR A 2 11.78 -26.90 12.04
CA THR A 2 11.01 -25.77 11.49
C THR A 2 11.98 -24.64 11.17
N ILE A 3 12.07 -24.26 9.89
CA ILE A 3 12.78 -23.05 9.49
C ILE A 3 11.88 -21.89 9.92
N LEU A 4 12.18 -21.30 11.07
CA LEU A 4 11.65 -20.00 11.46
C LEU A 4 12.27 -18.97 10.52
N ASN A 5 11.48 -18.48 9.55
CA ASN A 5 11.88 -17.34 8.76
C ASN A 5 11.78 -16.08 9.65
N VAL A 6 12.92 -15.65 10.20
CA VAL A 6 13.02 -14.47 11.09
C VAL A 6 12.97 -13.16 10.27
N TYR A 7 13.01 -13.23 8.95
CA TYR A 7 12.82 -12.06 8.11
C TYR A 7 11.35 -11.70 8.11
N ASN A 8 11.05 -10.59 8.78
CA ASN A 8 9.78 -9.88 8.64
C ASN A 8 9.68 -9.37 7.20
N ASN A 9 9.31 -10.26 6.27
CA ASN A 9 9.05 -9.97 4.87
C ASN A 9 7.71 -9.23 4.76
N ASN A 10 7.56 -8.12 5.47
CA ASN A 10 6.44 -7.24 5.28
C ASN A 10 6.70 -6.45 3.99
N PRO A 11 5.97 -6.74 2.89
CA PRO A 11 6.21 -6.10 1.59
C PRO A 11 5.90 -4.59 1.61
N LEU A 12 5.38 -4.07 2.72
CA LEU A 12 5.06 -2.66 2.92
C LEU A 12 6.22 -1.87 3.55
N ILE A 13 7.29 -2.52 4.00
CA ILE A 13 8.48 -1.87 4.55
C ILE A 13 9.51 -1.71 3.43
N ASP A 14 9.63 -0.51 2.88
CA ASP A 14 10.53 -0.20 1.76
C ASP A 14 11.86 0.45 2.18
N GLY A 15 12.08 0.64 3.49
CA GLY A 15 13.28 1.25 4.07
C GLY A 15 13.41 2.77 3.82
N ARG A 16 12.44 3.41 3.16
CA ARG A 16 12.46 4.85 2.89
C ARG A 16 11.87 5.68 4.02
N GLN A 17 11.04 5.05 4.87
CA GLN A 17 10.37 5.67 6.01
C GLN A 17 11.24 5.51 7.27
N SER A 18 11.43 6.60 8.03
CA SER A 18 12.10 6.54 9.34
C SER A 18 11.21 5.79 10.36
N GLU A 19 11.81 5.25 11.43
CA GLU A 19 11.04 4.62 12.51
C GLU A 19 10.01 5.59 13.13
N ARG A 20 10.39 6.88 13.24
CA ARG A 20 9.50 7.93 13.73
C ARG A 20 8.32 8.16 12.78
N ALA A 21 8.55 8.05 11.46
CA ALA A 21 7.48 8.22 10.49
C ALA A 21 6.50 7.05 10.51
N MET A 22 7.02 5.83 10.67
CA MET A 22 6.20 4.63 10.86
C MET A 22 5.38 4.68 12.15
N LEU A 23 5.96 5.21 13.22
CA LEU A 23 5.27 5.48 14.48
C LEU A 23 4.09 6.44 14.27
N VAL A 24 4.36 7.62 13.69
CA VAL A 24 3.31 8.62 13.42
C VAL A 24 2.21 8.02 12.55
N ARG A 25 2.62 7.39 11.44
CA ARG A 25 1.73 6.72 10.48
C ARG A 25 0.79 5.74 11.16
N LYS A 26 1.30 4.84 12.00
CA LYS A 26 0.49 3.84 12.70
C LYS A 26 -0.61 4.49 13.53
N GLY A 27 -0.26 5.46 14.38
CA GLY A 27 -1.26 6.13 15.22
C GLY A 27 -2.33 6.87 14.42
N VAL A 28 -1.93 7.52 13.31
CA VAL A 28 -2.89 8.20 12.40
C VAL A 28 -3.79 7.20 11.69
N GLN A 29 -3.27 6.07 11.23
CA GLN A 29 -4.08 5.03 10.59
C GLN A 29 -5.13 4.45 11.55
N LEU A 30 -4.78 4.27 12.84
CA LEU A 30 -5.73 3.84 13.86
C LEU A 30 -6.84 4.87 14.08
N LEU A 31 -6.48 6.15 14.27
CA LEU A 31 -7.46 7.23 14.41
C LEU A 31 -8.40 7.30 13.20
N LEU A 32 -7.86 7.27 11.98
CA LEU A 32 -8.66 7.32 10.76
C LEU A 32 -9.58 6.09 10.62
N HIS A 33 -9.13 4.92 11.06
CA HIS A 33 -9.97 3.73 11.12
C HIS A 33 -11.15 3.92 12.07
N ASP A 34 -10.92 4.46 13.27
CA ASP A 34 -11.98 4.76 14.25
C ASP A 34 -12.97 5.81 13.71
N MET A 35 -12.49 6.73 12.86
CA MET A 35 -13.31 7.68 12.12
C MET A 35 -14.05 7.06 10.93
N ARG A 36 -13.88 5.74 10.67
CA ARG A 36 -14.43 4.98 9.54
C ARG A 36 -13.94 5.44 8.16
N HIS A 37 -12.72 5.94 8.10
CA HIS A 37 -12.05 6.21 6.83
C HIS A 37 -11.39 4.94 6.28
N ALA A 38 -11.48 4.73 4.97
CA ALA A 38 -10.57 3.81 4.27
C ALA A 38 -9.24 4.54 4.04
N VAL A 39 -8.10 3.90 4.33
CA VAL A 39 -6.79 4.56 4.28
C VAL A 39 -5.82 3.76 3.42
N LEU A 40 -5.09 4.45 2.54
CA LEU A 40 -3.94 3.90 1.83
C LEU A 40 -2.69 4.71 2.13
N PRO A 41 -1.57 4.03 2.43
CA PRO A 41 -0.27 4.67 2.50
C PRO A 41 0.39 4.80 1.13
N GLU A 42 1.30 5.74 0.95
CA GLU A 42 2.20 5.83 -0.22
C GLU A 42 1.45 5.79 -1.57
N LEU A 43 0.37 6.56 -1.75
CA LEU A 43 -0.38 6.55 -3.01
C LEU A 43 0.25 7.55 -4.02
N PRO A 44 0.70 7.10 -5.20
CA PRO A 44 1.14 8.00 -6.27
C PRO A 44 -0.03 8.83 -6.79
N LEU A 45 0.20 10.12 -7.02
CA LEU A 45 -0.78 11.08 -7.52
C LEU A 45 -0.50 11.43 -8.98
N ALA A 46 -1.50 11.97 -9.68
CA ALA A 46 -1.38 12.35 -11.09
C ALA A 46 -0.31 13.43 -11.35
N SER A 47 0.06 14.20 -10.32
CA SER A 47 1.16 15.19 -10.36
C SER A 47 2.56 14.56 -10.36
N GLY A 48 2.68 13.23 -10.25
CA GLY A 48 3.96 12.53 -10.06
C GLY A 48 4.47 12.59 -8.61
N ARG A 49 3.70 13.21 -7.70
CA ARG A 49 3.94 13.17 -6.25
C ARG A 49 3.41 11.88 -5.64
N ARG A 50 3.67 11.67 -4.35
CA ARG A 50 3.16 10.55 -3.58
C ARG A 50 2.65 11.07 -2.25
N ALA A 51 1.41 10.78 -1.91
CA ALA A 51 0.85 11.10 -0.59
C ALA A 51 1.34 10.07 0.42
N ASP A 52 1.81 10.51 1.58
CA ASP A 52 2.23 9.62 2.66
C ASP A 52 1.05 8.77 3.14
N LEU A 53 -0.08 9.42 3.43
CA LEU A 53 -1.37 8.80 3.64
C LEU A 53 -2.44 9.54 2.84
N ILE A 54 -3.33 8.76 2.23
CA ILE A 54 -4.58 9.25 1.66
C ILE A 54 -5.73 8.48 2.27
N SER A 55 -6.82 9.17 2.58
CA SER A 55 -8.02 8.55 3.14
C SER A 55 -9.28 8.93 2.38
N LEU A 56 -10.27 8.04 2.42
CA LEU A 56 -11.59 8.22 1.85
C LEU A 56 -12.63 8.02 2.96
N SER A 57 -13.42 9.06 3.25
CA SER A 57 -14.49 9.00 4.24
C SER A 57 -15.75 8.31 3.69
N GLU A 58 -16.68 7.91 4.57
CA GLU A 58 -17.99 7.36 4.17
C GLU A 58 -18.80 8.32 3.28
N LYS A 59 -18.54 9.63 3.39
CA LYS A 59 -19.17 10.69 2.58
C LYS A 59 -18.47 10.92 1.24
N GLY A 60 -17.37 10.22 0.98
CA GLY A 60 -16.56 10.39 -0.24
C GLY A 60 -15.62 11.60 -0.20
N GLU A 61 -15.34 12.15 0.98
CA GLU A 61 -14.28 13.16 1.15
C GLU A 61 -12.92 12.48 1.07
N ILE A 62 -11.98 13.14 0.38
CA ILE A 62 -10.61 12.66 0.20
C ILE A 62 -9.70 13.52 1.06
N TRP A 63 -8.98 12.91 2.00
CA TRP A 63 -7.99 13.63 2.82
C TRP A 63 -6.59 13.17 2.45
N ILE A 64 -5.64 14.10 2.37
CA ILE A 64 -4.21 13.79 2.31
C ILE A 64 -3.59 14.19 3.63
N ILE A 65 -2.75 13.31 4.16
CA ILE A 65 -2.02 13.51 5.41
C ILE A 65 -0.53 13.31 5.12
N GLU A 66 0.26 14.37 5.26
CA GLU A 66 1.72 14.34 5.10
C GLU A 66 2.40 14.21 6.47
N ILE A 67 3.33 13.26 6.59
CA ILE A 67 4.01 12.94 7.84
C ILE A 67 5.33 13.70 7.90
N LYS A 68 5.49 14.54 8.92
CA LYS A 68 6.74 15.29 9.17
C LYS A 68 7.25 14.97 10.56
N THR A 69 8.43 14.35 10.64
CA THR A 69 9.00 13.84 11.91
C THR A 69 10.16 14.67 12.43
N SER A 70 10.57 15.67 11.67
CA SER A 70 11.59 16.66 12.02
C SER A 70 11.24 18.03 11.43
N ILE A 71 11.89 19.08 11.94
CA ILE A 71 11.79 20.43 11.35
C ILE A 71 12.34 20.43 9.92
N GLU A 72 13.39 19.64 9.65
CA GLU A 72 14.00 19.55 8.34
C GLU A 72 13.05 18.91 7.32
N ASP A 73 12.37 17.83 7.69
CA ASP A 73 11.37 17.15 6.84
C ASP A 73 10.32 18.15 6.33
N PHE A 74 9.90 19.07 7.19
CA PHE A 74 8.94 20.12 6.84
C PHE A 74 9.58 21.21 5.97
N ARG A 75 10.78 21.68 6.29
CA ARG A 75 11.47 22.77 5.56
C ARG A 75 11.82 22.41 4.11
N VAL A 76 12.17 21.16 3.86
CA VAL A 76 12.53 20.69 2.51
C VAL A 76 11.31 20.43 1.63
N ASP A 77 10.17 20.12 2.23
CA ASP A 77 8.92 19.91 1.51
C ASP A 77 8.26 21.25 1.17
N ARG A 78 8.75 21.91 0.13
CA ARG A 78 8.18 23.20 -0.33
C ARG A 78 6.99 23.05 -1.25
N LYS A 79 6.65 21.81 -1.62
CA LYS A 79 5.65 21.50 -2.66
C LYS A 79 4.37 20.91 -2.10
N TRP A 80 4.27 20.78 -0.78
CA TRP A 80 3.06 20.36 -0.11
C TRP A 80 1.78 21.10 -0.56
N PRO A 81 1.78 22.40 -0.96
CA PRO A 81 0.54 23.05 -1.41
C PRO A 81 -0.04 22.42 -2.68
N GLU A 82 0.78 21.76 -3.50
CA GLU A 82 0.34 21.04 -4.71
C GLU A 82 -0.65 19.92 -4.36
N TYR A 83 -0.56 19.32 -3.16
CA TYR A 83 -1.45 18.24 -2.72
C TYR A 83 -2.91 18.69 -2.55
N ARG A 84 -3.18 19.99 -2.35
CA ARG A 84 -4.55 20.52 -2.27
C ARG A 84 -5.34 20.30 -3.56
N GLN A 85 -4.67 20.07 -4.69
CA GLN A 85 -5.32 19.74 -5.95
C GLN A 85 -5.85 18.29 -5.99
N HIS A 86 -5.54 17.48 -4.97
CA HIS A 86 -5.83 16.05 -4.92
C HIS A 86 -6.61 15.62 -3.67
N CYS A 87 -6.96 16.55 -2.77
CA CYS A 87 -7.76 16.28 -1.57
C CYS A 87 -8.77 17.39 -1.29
N ASP A 88 -9.82 17.05 -0.57
CA ASP A 88 -10.76 18.01 0.03
C ASP A 88 -10.18 18.65 1.29
N ARG A 89 -9.32 17.92 2.00
CA ARG A 89 -8.70 18.37 3.25
C ARG A 89 -7.24 17.94 3.29
N MET A 90 -6.37 18.89 3.64
CA MET A 90 -4.94 18.69 3.77
C MET A 90 -4.55 18.73 5.24
N PHE A 91 -3.88 17.67 5.70
CA PHE A 91 -3.39 17.55 7.05
C PHE A 91 -1.88 17.35 7.06
N PHE A 92 -1.24 17.84 8.11
CA PHE A 92 0.05 17.32 8.55
C PHE A 92 -0.14 16.36 9.72
N ALA A 93 0.76 15.41 9.86
CA ALA A 93 0.85 14.55 11.03
C ALA A 93 2.29 14.55 11.58
N THR A 94 2.41 14.61 12.90
CA THR A 94 3.70 14.62 13.58
C THR A 94 3.64 13.95 14.95
N HIS A 95 4.75 13.98 15.70
CA HIS A 95 4.86 13.52 17.08
C HIS A 95 5.31 14.66 18.01
N LYS A 96 5.34 14.40 19.31
CA LYS A 96 5.54 15.41 20.37
C LYS A 96 6.88 16.18 20.31
N ASP A 97 7.92 15.64 19.68
CA ASP A 97 9.24 16.31 19.65
C ASP A 97 9.40 17.26 18.46
N VAL A 98 8.39 17.43 17.59
CA VAL A 98 8.38 18.48 16.55
C VAL A 98 7.53 19.66 17.06
N PRO A 99 8.04 20.90 17.03
CA PRO A 99 7.27 22.06 17.42
C PRO A 99 6.03 22.23 16.52
N LEU A 100 4.84 22.35 17.13
CA LEU A 100 3.56 22.33 16.42
C LEU A 100 3.24 23.64 15.71
N ASP A 101 3.84 24.73 16.16
CA ASP A 101 3.71 26.09 15.65
C ASP A 101 4.35 26.30 14.27
N ILE A 102 5.19 25.37 13.81
CA ILE A 102 5.76 25.43 12.46
C ILE A 102 4.75 25.06 11.37
N PHE A 103 3.67 24.36 11.71
CA PHE A 103 2.72 23.86 10.73
C PHE A 103 1.69 24.94 10.34
N PRO A 104 1.46 25.18 9.04
CA PRO A 104 0.56 26.21 8.54
C PRO A 104 -0.86 26.12 9.13
N GLU A 105 -1.40 27.25 9.57
CA GLU A 105 -2.75 27.33 10.18
C GLU A 105 -3.88 26.95 9.21
N ASP A 106 -3.64 27.08 7.90
CA ASP A 106 -4.57 26.68 6.84
C ASP A 106 -4.54 25.17 6.53
N CYS A 107 -3.82 24.38 7.32
CA CYS A 107 -3.81 22.91 7.27
C CYS A 107 -4.33 22.32 8.58
N GLY A 108 -4.94 21.14 8.49
CA GLY A 108 -5.22 20.35 9.69
C GLY A 108 -3.95 19.75 10.28
N LEU A 109 -4.02 19.32 11.53
CA LEU A 109 -2.87 18.79 12.27
C LEU A 109 -3.26 17.60 13.14
N PHE A 110 -2.56 16.49 12.93
CA PHE A 110 -2.60 15.31 13.79
C PHE A 110 -1.32 15.21 14.63
N LEU A 111 -1.48 14.82 15.89
CA LEU A 111 -0.38 14.44 16.78
C LEU A 111 -0.49 12.96 17.14
N SER A 112 0.58 12.21 16.93
CA SER A 112 0.64 10.76 17.14
C SER A 112 1.79 10.38 18.05
N ASP A 113 1.57 9.38 18.89
CA ASP A 113 2.59 8.75 19.75
C ASP A 113 2.90 7.30 19.33
N GLY A 114 2.25 6.79 18.28
CA GLY A 114 2.39 5.42 17.80
C GLY A 114 1.40 4.40 18.35
N TYR A 115 0.73 4.74 19.45
CA TYR A 115 -0.37 3.95 20.01
C TYR A 115 -1.71 4.47 19.54
N GLY A 116 -1.81 5.77 19.30
CA GLY A 116 -2.95 6.41 18.65
C GLY A 116 -2.54 7.77 18.07
N ALA A 117 -3.55 8.54 17.66
CA ALA A 117 -3.36 9.92 17.28
C ALA A 117 -4.55 10.77 17.75
N HIS A 118 -4.34 12.08 17.82
CA HIS A 118 -5.36 13.06 18.11
C HIS A 118 -5.37 14.16 17.05
N MET A 119 -6.56 14.60 16.64
CA MET A 119 -6.72 15.74 15.74
C MET A 119 -6.67 17.03 16.57
N LEU A 120 -5.55 17.74 16.51
CA LEU A 120 -5.37 19.00 17.21
C LEU A 120 -6.03 20.17 16.48
N ARG A 121 -6.07 20.09 15.14
CA ARG A 121 -6.64 21.12 14.29
C ARG A 121 -7.36 20.49 13.11
N GLU A 122 -8.62 20.85 12.92
CA GLU A 122 -9.40 20.48 11.74
C GLU A 122 -8.86 21.22 10.52
N ALA A 123 -8.82 20.57 9.36
CA ALA A 123 -8.40 21.20 8.12
C ALA A 123 -9.56 22.01 7.51
N PRO A 124 -9.32 23.16 6.88
CA PRO A 124 -10.34 23.81 6.05
C PRO A 124 -10.71 22.91 4.86
N GLU A 125 -11.99 22.97 4.46
CA GLU A 125 -12.50 22.21 3.33
C GLU A 125 -12.27 22.94 2.00
N HIS A 126 -11.67 22.24 1.05
CA HIS A 126 -11.42 22.68 -0.31
C HIS A 126 -11.97 21.65 -1.29
N ARG A 127 -13.27 21.71 -1.57
CA ARG A 127 -13.94 20.67 -2.37
C ARG A 127 -13.28 20.45 -3.72
N LEU A 128 -12.92 19.20 -3.98
CA LEU A 128 -12.39 18.79 -5.28
C LEU A 128 -13.45 18.91 -6.38
N PRO A 129 -13.07 19.38 -7.58
CA PRO A 129 -13.89 19.27 -8.77
C PRO A 129 -14.31 17.81 -9.03
N PRO A 130 -15.54 17.55 -9.53
CA PRO A 130 -16.05 16.18 -9.71
C PRO A 130 -15.15 15.26 -10.55
N ALA A 131 -14.53 15.80 -11.62
CA ALA A 131 -13.63 15.04 -12.47
C ALA A 131 -12.35 14.60 -11.73
N THR A 132 -11.76 15.51 -10.95
CA THR A 132 -10.57 15.22 -10.14
C THR A 132 -10.89 14.21 -9.05
N ARG A 133 -12.01 14.38 -8.34
CA ARG A 133 -12.48 13.41 -7.33
C ARG A 133 -12.60 12.01 -7.94
N LYS A 134 -13.31 11.88 -9.07
CA LYS A 134 -13.45 10.60 -9.77
C LYS A 134 -12.10 9.97 -10.09
N SER A 135 -11.15 10.77 -10.61
CA SER A 135 -9.81 10.30 -10.94
C SER A 135 -9.07 9.77 -9.72
N VAL A 136 -9.03 10.55 -8.63
CA VAL A 136 -8.34 10.16 -7.38
C VAL A 136 -8.99 8.93 -6.74
N THR A 137 -10.32 8.87 -6.68
CA THR A 137 -11.05 7.70 -6.16
C THR A 137 -10.78 6.44 -6.99
N LEU A 138 -10.75 6.53 -8.32
CA LEU A 138 -10.42 5.39 -9.18
C LEU A 138 -8.99 4.89 -8.94
N ASN A 139 -8.03 5.80 -8.81
CA ASN A 139 -6.65 5.46 -8.50
C ASN A 139 -6.53 4.78 -7.13
N PHE A 140 -7.15 5.37 -6.10
CA PHE A 140 -7.24 4.80 -4.74
C PHE A 140 -7.80 3.38 -4.77
N SER A 141 -8.95 3.16 -5.40
CA SER A 141 -9.61 1.86 -5.44
C SER A 141 -8.78 0.79 -6.17
N ARG A 142 -8.14 1.15 -7.29
CA ARG A 142 -7.26 0.23 -8.03
C ARG A 142 -6.02 -0.14 -7.21
N ALA A 143 -5.38 0.84 -6.59
CA ALA A 143 -4.22 0.60 -5.74
C ALA A 143 -4.57 -0.25 -4.52
N ALA A 144 -5.72 -0.01 -3.87
CA ALA A 144 -6.21 -0.83 -2.77
C ALA A 144 -6.41 -2.29 -3.20
N ALA A 145 -7.14 -2.51 -4.29
CA ALA A 145 -7.43 -3.86 -4.79
C ALA A 145 -6.16 -4.62 -5.18
N GLN A 146 -5.21 -3.95 -5.85
CA GLN A 146 -3.92 -4.54 -6.22
C GLN A 146 -3.08 -4.90 -4.98
N ARG A 147 -3.00 -4.02 -3.99
CA ARG A 147 -2.24 -4.28 -2.75
C ARG A 147 -2.85 -5.42 -1.94
N LEU A 148 -4.18 -5.50 -1.86
CA LEU A 148 -4.85 -6.62 -1.21
C LEU A 148 -4.53 -7.93 -1.93
N MET A 149 -4.64 -7.97 -3.26
CA MET A 149 -4.30 -9.16 -4.05
C MET A 149 -2.84 -9.61 -3.83
N LEU A 150 -1.89 -8.66 -3.82
CA LEU A 150 -0.48 -8.98 -3.54
C LEU A 150 -0.28 -9.47 -2.10
N ALA A 151 -0.98 -8.90 -1.12
CA ALA A 151 -0.92 -9.35 0.27
C ALA A 151 -1.46 -10.77 0.40
N GLU A 152 -2.60 -11.08 -0.23
CA GLU A 152 -3.17 -12.43 -0.26
C GLU A 152 -2.18 -13.44 -0.84
N TRP A 153 -1.54 -13.15 -1.97
CA TRP A 153 -0.49 -14.01 -2.55
C TRP A 153 0.72 -14.18 -1.63
N ALA A 154 1.14 -13.11 -0.94
CA ALA A 154 2.28 -13.14 -0.03
C ALA A 154 2.02 -13.99 1.23
N THR A 155 0.77 -14.16 1.67
CA THR A 155 0.42 -15.01 2.83
C THR A 155 0.53 -16.51 2.55
N GLY A 156 0.88 -16.93 1.33
CA GLY A 156 1.20 -18.32 1.01
C GLY A 156 0.00 -19.28 1.02
N LYS A 157 -1.24 -18.78 0.95
CA LYS A 157 -2.36 -19.64 0.55
C LYS A 157 -2.22 -19.91 -0.94
N ASP A 158 -1.96 -21.16 -1.29
CA ASP A 158 -2.25 -21.66 -2.63
C ASP A 158 -3.73 -21.35 -2.90
N PHE A 159 -3.99 -20.34 -3.73
CA PHE A 159 -5.29 -20.19 -4.36
C PHE A 159 -5.40 -21.32 -5.39
N ALA A 160 -5.54 -22.55 -4.90
CA ALA A 160 -5.98 -23.67 -5.70
C ALA A 160 -7.34 -23.27 -6.26
N PHE A 161 -7.33 -22.74 -7.47
CA PHE A 161 -8.52 -22.59 -8.28
C PHE A 161 -9.12 -23.99 -8.38
N SER A 162 -10.13 -24.29 -7.56
CA SER A 162 -10.95 -25.47 -7.74
C SER A 162 -11.81 -25.19 -8.97
N PRO A 163 -11.56 -25.84 -10.12
CA PRO A 163 -12.47 -25.69 -11.24
C PRO A 163 -13.75 -26.40 -10.83
N ARG A 164 -14.77 -25.63 -10.42
CA ARG A 164 -16.10 -26.18 -10.21
C ARG A 164 -16.63 -26.67 -11.56
N GLY A 165 -16.81 -27.98 -11.67
CA GLY A 165 -17.84 -28.59 -12.51
C GLY A 165 -17.36 -29.27 -13.79
N SER A 166 -16.89 -30.51 -13.67
CA SER A 166 -17.12 -31.53 -14.70
C SER A 166 -17.11 -32.93 -14.08
N GLU A 167 -18.05 -33.21 -13.18
CA GLU A 167 -18.48 -34.60 -12.95
C GLU A 167 -19.60 -34.91 -13.94
N GLY A 168 -19.37 -35.93 -14.76
CA GLY A 168 -20.37 -36.44 -15.69
C GLY A 168 -19.82 -37.00 -16.99
N ARG A 169 -18.88 -37.94 -16.95
CA ARG A 169 -18.73 -38.89 -18.07
C ARG A 169 -18.67 -40.32 -17.55
N VAL A 170 -19.77 -41.00 -17.81
CA VAL A 170 -20.02 -42.43 -17.62
C VAL A 170 -18.90 -43.25 -18.24
N GLU A 171 -18.33 -44.17 -17.45
CA GLU A 171 -17.45 -45.22 -17.94
C GLU A 171 -18.23 -46.19 -18.82
N THR A 172 -17.78 -46.37 -20.07
CA THR A 172 -18.06 -47.58 -20.86
C THR A 172 -16.80 -48.02 -21.59
N GLY A 173 -16.18 -49.08 -21.07
CA GLY A 173 -15.54 -50.20 -21.76
C GLY A 173 -14.68 -49.99 -23.01
N GLY A 174 -13.43 -50.50 -22.93
CA GLY A 174 -12.93 -51.45 -23.92
C GLY A 174 -11.69 -51.07 -24.74
N SER A 175 -10.71 -51.97 -24.69
CA SER A 175 -9.64 -52.25 -25.69
C SER A 175 -8.30 -51.51 -25.56
N THR A 176 -7.29 -52.25 -25.08
CA THR A 176 -5.83 -52.15 -25.42
C THR A 176 -5.63 -52.58 -26.91
N PRO A 177 -4.44 -52.54 -27.57
CA PRO A 177 -3.07 -52.42 -27.05
C PRO A 177 -2.02 -51.65 -27.92
N VAL A 178 -0.74 -51.72 -27.47
CA VAL A 178 0.55 -51.52 -28.22
C VAL A 178 0.94 -50.06 -28.49
N GLY A 179 2.17 -49.57 -28.30
CA GLY A 179 3.49 -50.12 -27.97
C GLY A 179 4.58 -49.08 -28.29
N ALA A 180 5.83 -49.41 -27.95
CA ALA A 180 7.10 -48.77 -28.34
C ALA A 180 7.55 -47.47 -27.61
N ARG A 181 8.56 -47.66 -26.74
CA ARG A 181 9.66 -46.69 -26.53
C ARG A 181 10.62 -46.77 -27.74
N PRO A 182 11.43 -45.74 -28.00
CA PRO A 182 12.82 -45.85 -27.57
C PRO A 182 13.46 -44.58 -26.98
N SER A 183 14.57 -44.85 -26.32
CA SER A 183 15.61 -44.02 -25.69
C SER A 183 16.52 -43.26 -26.65
N ILE A 184 17.43 -42.44 -26.08
CA ILE A 184 18.74 -41.88 -26.57
C ILE A 184 18.70 -40.35 -26.61
N ALA A 185 19.70 -39.57 -26.16
CA ALA A 185 20.92 -39.81 -25.39
C ALA A 185 21.41 -38.48 -24.78
N GLN A 186 22.28 -38.60 -23.78
CA GLN A 186 23.18 -37.57 -23.29
C GLN A 186 24.41 -37.48 -24.21
N ASP A 187 24.96 -36.29 -24.39
CA ASP A 187 26.38 -35.99 -24.66
C ASP A 187 26.58 -34.50 -24.29
N ALA A 188 27.42 -34.21 -23.29
CA ALA A 188 28.87 -33.89 -23.38
C ALA A 188 29.08 -32.41 -23.75
N ASP A 189 29.53 -31.59 -22.80
CA ASP A 189 30.95 -31.30 -22.48
C ASP A 189 31.46 -30.12 -23.31
N GLU A 190 31.83 -29.03 -22.65
CA GLU A 190 32.78 -28.04 -23.15
C GLU A 190 33.32 -27.25 -21.95
N GLY A 191 34.54 -27.60 -21.55
CA GLY A 191 35.38 -26.87 -20.60
C GLY A 191 36.14 -25.71 -21.25
N GLY A 192 36.85 -24.94 -20.41
CA GLY A 192 37.81 -23.93 -20.85
C GLY A 192 38.28 -23.00 -19.74
N GLU A 193 39.39 -23.37 -19.09
CA GLU A 193 40.18 -22.57 -18.14
C GLU A 193 41.02 -21.46 -18.81
N GLU A 194 41.33 -20.44 -18.00
CA GLU A 194 42.52 -19.56 -17.97
C GLU A 194 43.06 -18.91 -19.26
N LEU A 195 43.09 -17.56 -19.25
CA LEU A 195 44.30 -16.73 -19.13
C LEU A 195 43.94 -15.36 -18.50
#